data_AF-A0A8B5WQD4-F1
#
_entry.id   AF-A0A8B5WQD4-F1
#
_cell.length_a   1.000
_cell.length_b   1.000
_cell.length_c   1.000
_cell.angle_alpha   90.00
_cell.angle_beta   90.00
_cell.angle_gamma   90.00
#
_symmetry.space_group_name_H-M   'P 1'
#
loop_
_entity.id
_entity.type
_entity.pdbx_description
1 polymer ?
#
loop_
_entity_poly.entity_id
_entity_poly.type
_entity_poly.pdbx_seq_one_letter_code
_entity_poly.pdbx_strand_id
1 'polypeptide(L)'
;MLSFPVPGRIGRMTAMETPNNHFSASNRLCLTLVTGEVGAGKTTRLARYVSDCRGCGLRVGGVIARRTRDGYEFVDVNSGCARAYAARNPDQGPAACLRFLFDAEAFAWLNGVLRSAVEDRCDVIVYDEYGPLERGGGGAFGALNEVVARFPGRLAIAVRRSLAHHVPIALGIPPAGVEIIDVGFLS
;
A
#
# COMPACT_ATOMS: atom_id res chain seq x y z
N MET A 1 -25.74 -5.29 62.61
CA MET A 1 -26.48 -5.65 61.38
C MET A 1 -26.50 -4.43 60.48
N LEU A 2 -25.81 -4.54 59.34
CA LEU A 2 -25.87 -3.70 58.13
C LEU A 2 -25.57 -2.19 58.21
N SER A 3 -24.36 -1.89 57.73
CA SER A 3 -23.79 -0.64 57.24
C SER A 3 -24.50 -0.13 55.97
N PHE A 4 -24.63 1.19 55.81
CA PHE A 4 -24.71 1.86 54.50
C PHE A 4 -23.90 3.18 54.55
N PRO A 5 -22.89 3.37 53.69
CA PRO A 5 -22.02 4.53 53.73
C PRO A 5 -22.56 5.75 52.96
N VAL A 6 -22.14 6.91 53.46
CA VAL A 6 -22.35 8.27 52.93
C VAL A 6 -21.57 8.47 51.61
N PRO A 7 -22.11 9.16 50.59
CA PRO A 7 -21.32 9.47 49.38
C PRO A 7 -20.22 10.48 49.70
N GLY A 8 -18.97 10.01 49.64
CA GLY A 8 -17.77 10.80 49.87
C GLY A 8 -17.21 11.45 48.60
N ARG A 9 -16.64 12.65 48.82
CA ARG A 9 -15.52 13.29 48.12
C ARG A 9 -15.45 13.22 46.59
N ILE A 10 -15.64 14.40 46.01
CA ILE A 10 -15.15 14.83 44.70
C ILE A 10 -13.62 14.64 44.65
N GLY A 11 -13.19 13.54 44.04
CA GLY A 11 -11.80 13.20 43.79
C GLY A 11 -11.30 13.86 42.51
N ARG A 12 -10.05 14.34 42.56
CA ARG A 12 -9.29 14.93 41.46
C ARG A 12 -9.42 14.13 40.16
N MET A 13 -9.72 14.83 39.07
CA MET A 13 -9.68 14.34 37.70
C MET A 13 -8.21 14.09 37.32
N THR A 14 -7.77 12.84 37.44
CA THR A 14 -6.45 12.40 36.95
C THR A 14 -6.40 12.52 35.44
N ALA A 15 -5.26 13.02 34.96
CA ALA A 15 -4.93 13.21 33.56
C ALA A 15 -5.35 12.02 32.70
N MET A 16 -6.09 12.28 31.63
CA MET A 16 -6.23 11.33 30.54
C MET A 16 -4.83 11.05 29.99
N GLU A 17 -4.37 9.82 30.15
CA GLU A 17 -3.16 9.33 29.50
C GLU A 17 -3.37 9.45 27.98
N THR A 18 -2.65 10.40 27.38
CA THR A 18 -2.44 10.45 25.94
C THR A 18 -1.81 9.13 25.49
N PRO A 19 -2.26 8.50 24.39
CA PRO A 19 -1.60 7.31 23.88
C PRO A 19 -0.14 7.65 23.60
N ASN A 20 0.73 6.95 24.32
CA ASN A 20 2.18 7.02 24.24
C ASN A 20 2.61 6.72 22.80
N ASN A 21 2.80 7.77 22.00
CA ASN A 21 3.38 7.67 20.68
C ASN A 21 4.89 7.48 20.86
N HIS A 22 5.29 6.28 21.31
CA HIS A 22 6.67 5.82 21.23
C HIS A 22 7.00 5.61 19.75
N PHE A 23 7.30 6.69 19.03
CA PHE A 23 8.04 6.62 17.79
C PHE A 23 9.44 6.09 18.11
N SER A 24 9.57 4.77 18.10
CA SER A 24 10.86 4.10 18.14
C SER A 24 11.64 4.46 16.89
N ALA A 25 12.78 5.10 17.05
CA ALA A 25 13.67 5.58 15.99
C ALA A 25 14.43 4.45 15.23
N SER A 26 13.87 3.25 15.11
CA SER A 26 14.58 2.07 14.59
C SER A 26 13.77 1.20 13.62
N ASN A 27 12.96 1.82 12.74
CA ASN A 27 12.42 1.13 11.57
C ASN A 27 12.62 2.00 10.32
N ARG A 28 13.81 1.93 9.70
CA ARG A 28 14.13 2.79 8.55
C ARG A 28 13.62 2.16 7.25
N LEU A 29 12.29 2.07 7.15
CA LEU A 29 11.62 1.87 5.86
C LEU A 29 12.20 2.85 4.84
N CYS A 30 12.62 2.34 3.69
CA CYS A 30 12.97 3.16 2.53
C CYS A 30 11.83 3.08 1.52
N LEU A 31 11.17 4.20 1.23
CA LEU A 31 10.09 4.27 0.26
C LEU A 31 10.62 4.77 -1.09
N THR A 32 10.47 3.96 -2.14
CA THR A 32 10.72 4.38 -3.53
C THR A 32 9.38 4.50 -4.26
N LEU A 33 9.08 5.69 -4.79
CA LEU A 33 7.90 5.96 -5.59
C LEU A 33 8.27 5.98 -7.08
N VAL A 34 7.70 5.06 -7.85
CA VAL A 34 7.84 5.05 -9.31
C VAL A 34 6.64 5.77 -9.91
N THR A 35 6.88 6.93 -10.50
CA THR A 35 5.81 7.80 -11.01
C THR A 35 5.95 8.12 -12.48
N GLY A 36 4.86 8.56 -13.11
CA GLY A 36 4.79 8.85 -14.54
C GLY A 36 3.37 8.74 -15.08
N GLU A 37 3.21 9.12 -16.34
CA GLU A 37 1.93 9.06 -17.04
C GLU A 37 1.35 7.64 -17.12
N VAL A 38 0.07 7.54 -17.45
CA VAL A 38 -0.55 6.26 -17.79
C VAL A 38 0.17 5.68 -19.01
N GLY A 39 0.63 4.43 -18.92
CA GLY A 39 1.39 3.78 -19.99
C GLY A 39 2.88 4.14 -20.05
N ALA A 40 3.41 4.97 -19.14
CA ALA A 40 4.83 5.36 -19.11
C ALA A 40 5.80 4.23 -18.68
N GLY A 41 5.34 2.98 -18.56
CA GLY A 41 6.19 1.84 -18.20
C GLY A 41 6.50 1.68 -16.71
N LYS A 42 5.69 2.25 -15.81
CA LYS A 42 5.84 2.08 -14.34
C LYS A 42 5.87 0.61 -13.91
N THR A 43 4.88 -0.18 -14.35
CA THR A 43 4.80 -1.62 -14.13
C THR A 43 6.06 -2.33 -14.64
N THR A 44 6.53 -1.99 -15.85
CA THR A 44 7.76 -2.56 -16.44
C THR A 44 8.98 -2.24 -15.59
N ARG A 45 9.08 -1.01 -15.07
CA ARG A 45 10.17 -0.59 -14.20
C ARG A 45 10.15 -1.30 -12.85
N LEU A 46 8.96 -1.49 -12.25
CA LEU A 46 8.82 -2.31 -11.03
C LEU A 46 9.19 -3.77 -11.30
N ALA A 47 8.74 -4.37 -12.40
CA ALA A 47 9.09 -5.74 -12.75
C ALA A 47 10.62 -5.92 -12.92
N ARG A 48 11.29 -4.94 -13.55
CA ARG A 48 12.76 -4.92 -13.63
C ARG A 48 13.41 -4.79 -12.24
N TYR A 49 12.90 -3.89 -11.40
CA TYR A 49 13.38 -3.72 -10.02
C TYR A 49 13.26 -5.01 -9.20
N VAL A 50 12.15 -5.75 -9.35
CA VAL A 50 11.97 -7.07 -8.75
C VAL A 50 13.04 -8.05 -9.24
N SER A 51 13.28 -8.10 -10.55
CA SER A 51 14.31 -8.96 -11.16
C SER A 51 15.71 -8.64 -10.64
N ASP A 52 16.06 -7.36 -10.58
CA ASP A 52 17.38 -6.90 -10.12
C ASP A 52 17.58 -7.24 -8.64
N CYS A 53 16.58 -7.00 -7.79
CA CYS A 53 16.65 -7.35 -6.35
C CYS A 53 16.82 -8.86 -6.15
N ARG A 54 16.12 -9.68 -6.92
CA ARG A 54 16.26 -11.15 -6.90
C ARG A 54 17.65 -11.60 -7.36
N GLY A 55 18.19 -10.96 -8.41
CA GLY A 55 19.55 -11.21 -8.88
C GLY A 55 20.62 -10.93 -7.81
N CYS A 56 20.32 -10.03 -6.86
CA CYS A 56 21.15 -9.76 -5.69
C CYS A 56 20.85 -10.67 -4.47
N GLY A 57 19.99 -11.69 -4.60
CA GLY A 57 19.64 -12.61 -3.52
C GLY A 57 18.64 -12.06 -2.50
N LEU A 58 17.96 -10.93 -2.79
CA LEU A 58 16.94 -10.37 -1.90
C LEU A 58 15.60 -11.12 -2.04
N ARG A 59 14.91 -11.29 -0.93
CA ARG A 59 13.53 -11.80 -0.89
C ARG A 59 12.57 -10.68 -1.23
N VAL A 60 11.83 -10.85 -2.32
CA VAL A 60 10.91 -9.84 -2.85
C VAL A 60 9.49 -10.39 -2.79
N GLY A 61 8.61 -9.66 -2.09
CA GLY A 61 7.17 -9.94 -1.99
C GLY A 61 6.32 -8.78 -2.50
N GLY A 62 5.01 -8.97 -2.49
CA GLY A 62 4.04 -7.97 -2.91
C GLY A 62 3.41 -8.26 -4.26
N VAL A 63 2.81 -7.23 -4.87
CA VAL A 63 1.93 -7.40 -6.03
C VAL A 63 2.27 -6.41 -7.13
N ILE A 64 2.28 -6.90 -8.37
CA ILE A 64 2.29 -6.07 -9.57
C ILE A 64 0.98 -6.22 -10.33
N ALA A 65 0.56 -5.18 -11.05
CA ALA A 65 -0.60 -5.23 -11.92
C ALA A 65 -0.18 -5.73 -13.31
N ARG A 66 -0.97 -6.63 -13.90
CA ARG A 66 -0.80 -7.07 -15.27
C ARG A 66 -2.05 -6.76 -16.08
N ARG A 67 -1.86 -6.18 -17.27
CA ARG A 67 -2.94 -5.94 -18.20
C ARG A 67 -3.29 -7.23 -18.93
N THR A 68 -4.58 -7.56 -18.97
CA THR A 68 -5.12 -8.68 -19.74
C THR A 68 -5.92 -8.15 -20.93
N ARG A 69 -6.47 -9.05 -21.76
CA ARG A 69 -7.37 -8.67 -22.87
C ARG A 69 -8.60 -7.90 -22.35
N ASP A 70 -9.15 -8.40 -21.25
CA ASP A 70 -10.47 -8.01 -20.75
C ASP A 70 -10.40 -7.09 -19.52
N GLY A 71 -9.21 -6.77 -19.03
CA GLY A 71 -9.01 -5.86 -17.92
C GLY A 71 -7.63 -5.95 -17.27
N TYR A 72 -7.61 -6.15 -15.96
CA TYR A 72 -6.39 -6.19 -15.15
C TYR A 72 -6.46 -7.26 -14.07
N GLU A 73 -5.30 -7.80 -13.76
CA GLU A 73 -5.10 -8.75 -12.68
C GLU A 73 -3.95 -8.32 -11.77
N PHE A 74 -4.05 -8.69 -10.51
CA PHE A 74 -2.98 -8.63 -9.54
C PHE A 74 -2.15 -9.89 -9.68
N VAL A 75 -0.83 -9.78 -9.67
CA VAL A 75 0.11 -10.89 -9.70
C VAL A 75 0.99 -10.80 -8.46
N ASP A 76 0.93 -11.83 -7.62
CA ASP A 76 1.87 -11.98 -6.51
C ASP A 76 3.24 -12.29 -7.10
N VAL A 77 4.22 -11.43 -6.82
CA VAL A 77 5.56 -11.59 -7.38
C VAL A 77 6.23 -12.85 -6.85
N ASN A 78 5.91 -13.30 -5.64
CA ASN A 78 6.54 -14.45 -5.00
C ASN A 78 6.05 -15.77 -5.60
N SER A 79 4.74 -16.04 -5.58
CA SER A 79 4.17 -17.28 -6.09
C SER A 79 3.91 -17.28 -7.60
N GLY A 80 3.77 -16.10 -8.22
CA GLY A 80 3.27 -15.97 -9.59
C GLY A 80 1.75 -16.15 -9.73
N CYS A 81 1.03 -16.43 -8.63
CA CYS A 81 -0.43 -16.50 -8.64
C CYS A 81 -1.03 -15.16 -9.07
N ALA A 82 -2.08 -15.24 -9.90
CA ALA A 82 -2.76 -14.07 -10.42
C ALA A 82 -4.26 -14.09 -10.09
N ARG A 83 -4.84 -12.92 -9.85
CA ARG A 83 -6.29 -12.72 -9.67
C ARG A 83 -6.76 -11.51 -10.45
N ALA A 84 -7.75 -11.71 -11.32
CA ALA A 84 -8.43 -10.60 -11.99
C ALA A 84 -9.09 -9.69 -10.94
N TYR A 85 -8.83 -8.39 -11.00
CA TYR A 85 -9.42 -7.42 -10.07
C TYR A 85 -10.24 -6.35 -10.76
N ALA A 86 -10.04 -6.16 -12.07
CA ALA A 86 -10.80 -5.22 -12.85
C ALA A 86 -11.15 -5.85 -14.20
N ALA A 87 -12.42 -5.89 -14.54
CA ALA A 87 -12.91 -6.26 -15.86
C ALA A 87 -13.54 -5.05 -16.54
N ARG A 88 -13.41 -4.94 -17.87
CA ARG A 88 -14.13 -3.91 -18.63
C ARG A 88 -15.61 -4.06 -18.34
N ASN A 89 -16.26 -2.97 -17.98
CA ASN A 89 -17.71 -2.96 -17.85
C ASN A 89 -18.31 -3.26 -19.24
N PRO A 90 -19.11 -4.33 -19.44
CA PRO A 90 -19.73 -4.62 -20.73
C PRO A 90 -20.76 -3.56 -21.13
N ASP A 91 -21.37 -2.89 -20.15
CA ASP A 91 -22.44 -1.93 -20.36
C ASP A 91 -21.94 -0.51 -20.57
N GLN A 92 -20.81 -0.28 -21.29
CA GLN A 92 -20.24 1.07 -21.54
C GLN A 92 -21.09 1.97 -22.46
N GLY A 93 -22.41 1.97 -22.29
CA GLY A 93 -23.29 2.97 -22.88
C GLY A 93 -23.07 4.36 -22.27
N PRO A 94 -23.70 5.40 -22.84
CA PRO A 94 -23.56 6.79 -22.39
C PRO A 94 -23.90 7.03 -20.91
N ALA A 95 -24.69 6.14 -20.32
CA ALA A 95 -25.11 6.19 -18.91
C ALA A 95 -24.18 5.44 -17.95
N ALA A 96 -23.16 4.74 -18.45
CA ALA A 96 -22.26 3.96 -17.62
C ALA A 96 -21.26 4.85 -16.89
N CYS A 97 -21.44 5.01 -15.58
CA CYS A 97 -20.53 5.80 -14.75
C CYS A 97 -19.15 5.16 -14.58
N LEU A 98 -19.01 3.84 -14.79
CA LEU A 98 -17.79 3.09 -14.51
C LEU A 98 -17.25 2.37 -15.75
N ARG A 99 -16.00 2.67 -16.09
CA ARG A 99 -15.25 2.00 -17.17
C ARG A 99 -14.88 0.55 -16.82
N PHE A 100 -14.68 0.26 -15.54
CA PHE A 100 -14.29 -1.06 -15.04
C PHE A 100 -15.16 -1.46 -13.84
N LEU A 101 -15.44 -2.75 -13.73
CA LEU A 101 -16.03 -3.38 -12.56
C LEU A 101 -14.90 -4.02 -11.75
N PHE A 102 -14.89 -3.75 -10.44
CA PHE A 102 -13.83 -4.19 -9.54
C PHE A 102 -14.28 -5.37 -8.69
N ASP A 103 -13.37 -6.34 -8.50
CA ASP A 103 -13.61 -7.53 -7.67
C ASP A 103 -13.06 -7.32 -6.25
N ALA A 104 -13.97 -7.25 -5.27
CA ALA A 104 -13.64 -7.06 -3.86
C ALA A 104 -12.80 -8.23 -3.29
N GLU A 105 -13.00 -9.47 -3.74
CA GLU A 105 -12.21 -10.61 -3.27
C GLU A 105 -10.76 -10.54 -3.77
N ALA A 106 -10.55 -10.00 -4.98
CA ALA A 106 -9.21 -9.76 -5.50
C ALA A 106 -8.47 -8.68 -4.67
N PHE A 107 -9.15 -7.64 -4.20
CA PHE A 107 -8.59 -6.66 -3.27
C PHE A 107 -8.32 -7.25 -1.89
N ALA A 108 -9.22 -8.08 -1.36
CA ALA A 108 -8.98 -8.79 -0.10
C ALA A 108 -7.72 -9.67 -0.19
N TRP A 109 -7.58 -10.39 -1.31
CA TRP A 109 -6.39 -11.19 -1.60
C TRP A 109 -5.11 -10.34 -1.72
N LEU A 110 -5.15 -9.22 -2.46
CA LEU A 110 -4.04 -8.26 -2.54
C LEU A 110 -3.57 -7.81 -1.14
N ASN A 111 -4.51 -7.40 -0.28
CA ASN A 111 -4.18 -6.97 1.08
C ASN A 111 -3.55 -8.12 1.88
N GLY A 112 -4.02 -9.36 1.68
CA GLY A 112 -3.40 -10.56 2.24
C GLY A 112 -1.95 -10.75 1.81
N VAL A 113 -1.67 -10.66 0.49
CA VAL A 113 -0.30 -10.80 -0.05
C VAL A 113 0.65 -9.76 0.55
N LEU A 114 0.21 -8.50 0.68
CA LEU A 114 1.03 -7.44 1.27
C LEU A 114 1.35 -7.72 2.75
N ARG A 115 0.39 -8.23 3.54
CA ARG A 115 0.63 -8.62 4.93
C ARG A 115 1.56 -9.81 5.05
N SER A 116 1.36 -10.84 4.22
CA SER A 116 2.22 -12.03 4.19
C SER A 116 3.67 -11.66 3.84
N ALA A 117 3.90 -10.70 2.93
CA ALA A 117 5.25 -10.25 2.62
C ALA A 117 5.99 -9.64 3.84
N VAL A 118 5.27 -9.02 4.78
CA VAL A 118 5.83 -8.54 6.05
C VAL A 118 6.15 -9.73 6.97
N GLU A 119 5.23 -10.69 7.08
CA GLU A 119 5.35 -11.88 7.95
C GLU A 119 6.47 -12.82 7.50
N ASP A 120 6.61 -13.00 6.18
CA ASP A 120 7.67 -13.77 5.53
C ASP A 120 9.05 -13.08 5.60
N ARG A 121 9.09 -11.90 6.21
CA ARG A 121 10.28 -11.06 6.38
C ARG A 121 10.94 -10.74 5.05
N CYS A 122 10.19 -10.38 4.00
CA CYS A 122 10.81 -9.95 2.75
C CYS A 122 11.81 -8.81 2.98
N ASP A 123 12.80 -8.67 2.10
CA ASP A 123 13.73 -7.54 2.13
C ASP A 123 13.16 -6.35 1.34
N VAL A 124 12.30 -6.67 0.35
CA VAL A 124 11.64 -5.71 -0.54
C VAL A 124 10.16 -6.07 -0.69
N ILE A 125 9.29 -5.07 -0.61
CA ILE A 125 7.86 -5.17 -0.93
C ILE A 125 7.55 -4.25 -2.12
N VAL A 126 6.87 -4.77 -3.13
CA VAL A 126 6.41 -3.98 -4.29
C VAL A 126 4.89 -3.88 -4.35
N TYR A 127 4.38 -2.75 -4.84
CA TYR A 127 2.95 -2.55 -5.06
C TYR A 127 2.68 -1.69 -6.32
N ASP A 128 1.82 -2.20 -7.21
CA ASP A 128 1.37 -1.53 -8.44
C ASP A 128 -0.18 -1.56 -8.53
N GLU A 129 -0.92 -0.45 -8.53
CA GLU A 129 -0.53 0.97 -8.44
C GLU A 129 -1.34 1.67 -7.34
N TYR A 130 -0.71 2.58 -6.58
CA TYR A 130 -1.43 3.51 -5.70
C TYR A 130 -2.16 4.56 -6.54
N GLY A 131 -3.48 4.57 -6.45
CA GLY A 131 -4.36 5.40 -7.27
C GLY A 131 -5.49 6.08 -6.49
N PRO A 132 -6.59 6.44 -7.18
CA PRO A 132 -7.74 7.10 -6.56
C PRO A 132 -8.43 6.26 -5.48
N LEU A 133 -8.40 4.93 -5.58
CA LEU A 133 -9.00 4.04 -4.58
C LEU A 133 -8.26 4.14 -3.25
N GLU A 134 -6.93 4.03 -3.28
CA GLU A 134 -6.07 4.12 -2.09
C GLU A 134 -6.10 5.52 -1.49
N ARG A 135 -6.19 6.57 -2.32
CA ARG A 135 -6.41 7.95 -1.85
C ARG A 135 -7.71 8.08 -1.06
N GLY A 136 -8.76 7.35 -1.45
CA GLY A 136 -10.03 7.30 -0.73
C GLY A 136 -10.04 6.38 0.50
N GLY A 137 -8.89 5.79 0.85
CA GLY A 137 -8.76 4.83 1.96
C GLY A 137 -9.15 3.39 1.60
N GLY A 138 -9.51 3.11 0.34
CA GLY A 138 -9.84 1.78 -0.15
C GLY A 138 -8.63 1.04 -0.74
N GLY A 139 -8.90 0.00 -1.52
CA GLY A 139 -7.87 -0.75 -2.24
C GLY A 139 -6.83 -1.38 -1.30
N ALA A 140 -5.55 -1.05 -1.51
CA ALA A 140 -4.45 -1.51 -0.66
C ALA A 140 -4.15 -0.61 0.56
N PHE A 141 -4.85 0.50 0.75
CA PHE A 141 -4.45 1.53 1.72
C PHE A 141 -4.30 1.00 3.15
N GLY A 142 -5.23 0.14 3.60
CA GLY A 142 -5.16 -0.49 4.92
C GLY A 142 -3.89 -1.34 5.09
N ALA A 143 -3.63 -2.27 4.16
CA ALA A 143 -2.41 -3.09 4.21
C ALA A 143 -1.13 -2.25 4.07
N LEU A 144 -1.12 -1.19 3.27
CA LEU A 144 0.05 -0.30 3.16
C LEU A 144 0.38 0.40 4.48
N ASN A 145 -0.62 0.82 5.26
CA ASN A 145 -0.37 1.37 6.59
C ASN A 145 0.27 0.33 7.53
N GLU A 146 -0.20 -0.92 7.47
CA GLU A 146 0.39 -2.02 8.25
C GLU A 146 1.83 -2.33 7.80
N VAL A 147 2.09 -2.32 6.49
CA VAL A 147 3.45 -2.46 5.94
C VAL A 147 4.34 -1.35 6.48
N VAL A 148 3.94 -0.09 6.36
CA VAL A 148 4.75 1.05 6.80
C VAL A 148 5.06 1.00 8.31
N ALA A 149 4.09 0.57 9.12
CA ALA A 149 4.26 0.46 10.57
C ALA A 149 5.23 -0.66 10.98
N ARG A 150 5.32 -1.75 10.21
CA ARG A 150 5.97 -3.00 10.65
C ARG A 150 7.19 -3.40 9.82
N PHE A 151 7.39 -2.83 8.64
CA PHE A 151 8.36 -3.30 7.67
C PHE A 151 9.68 -2.49 7.71
N PRO A 152 10.83 -3.11 8.06
CA PRO A 152 12.14 -2.45 8.10
C PRO A 152 12.86 -2.36 6.74
N GLY A 153 12.23 -2.79 5.65
CA GLY A 153 12.88 -2.98 4.35
C GLY A 153 12.63 -1.86 3.34
N ARG A 154 12.71 -2.24 2.05
CA ARG A 154 12.44 -1.34 0.92
C ARG A 154 11.02 -1.52 0.41
N LEU A 155 10.23 -0.46 0.40
CA LEU A 155 8.89 -0.45 -0.17
C LEU A 155 8.93 0.32 -1.49
N ALA A 156 8.62 -0.34 -2.60
CA ALA A 156 8.53 0.30 -3.91
C ALA A 156 7.08 0.34 -4.40
N ILE A 157 6.57 1.54 -4.66
CA ILE A 157 5.17 1.75 -5.06
C ILE A 157 5.14 2.45 -6.41
N ALA A 158 4.44 1.87 -7.39
CA ALA A 158 4.02 2.63 -8.57
C ALA A 158 2.87 3.55 -8.17
N VAL A 159 2.96 4.81 -8.58
CA VAL A 159 2.01 5.85 -8.19
C VAL A 159 1.65 6.75 -9.36
N ARG A 160 0.37 7.14 -9.44
CA ARG A 160 -0.09 8.11 -10.44
C ARG A 160 0.64 9.42 -10.22
N ARG A 161 1.13 10.06 -11.30
CA ARG A 161 1.89 11.33 -11.22
C ARG A 161 1.27 12.37 -10.28
N SER A 162 -0.04 12.61 -10.40
CA SER A 162 -0.78 13.54 -9.55
C SER A 162 -0.80 13.20 -8.04
N LEU A 163 -0.40 12.00 -7.64
CA LEU A 163 -0.44 11.50 -6.26
C LEU A 163 0.95 11.25 -5.66
N ALA A 164 2.04 11.45 -6.39
CA ALA A 164 3.38 11.13 -5.91
C ALA A 164 3.73 11.84 -4.58
N HIS A 165 3.39 13.12 -4.44
CA HIS A 165 3.58 13.87 -3.21
C HIS A 165 2.56 13.56 -2.11
N HIS A 166 1.42 12.95 -2.46
CA HIS A 166 0.38 12.58 -1.52
C HIS A 166 0.74 11.31 -0.74
N VAL A 167 1.37 10.32 -1.39
CA VAL A 167 1.64 9.01 -0.78
C VAL A 167 2.41 9.09 0.54
N PRO A 168 3.54 9.82 0.66
CA PRO A 168 4.27 9.89 1.92
C PRO A 168 3.44 10.50 3.05
N ILE A 169 2.67 11.56 2.75
CA ILE A 169 1.80 12.24 3.72
C ILE A 169 0.71 11.28 4.19
N ALA A 170 0.04 10.60 3.25
CA ALA A 170 -1.06 9.70 3.54
C ALA A 170 -0.63 8.45 4.34
N LEU A 171 0.63 8.02 4.18
CA LEU A 171 1.21 6.89 4.90
C LEU A 171 2.02 7.30 6.14
N GLY A 172 2.10 8.61 6.47
CA GLY A 172 2.85 9.10 7.62
C GLY A 172 4.37 8.93 7.52
N ILE A 173 4.92 8.87 6.30
CA ILE A 173 6.35 8.68 6.06
C ILE A 173 7.04 10.05 5.94
N PRO A 174 8.11 10.31 6.72
CA PRO A 174 8.84 11.57 6.63
C PRO A 174 9.59 11.69 5.28
N PRO A 175 9.72 12.90 4.71
CA PRO A 175 10.35 13.10 3.39
C PRO A 175 11.77 12.55 3.26
N ALA A 176 12.55 12.52 4.36
CA ALA A 176 13.92 12.04 4.37
C ALA A 176 14.08 10.53 4.03
N GLY A 177 13.00 9.76 4.06
CA GLY A 177 12.97 8.33 3.71
C GLY A 177 12.34 8.03 2.34
N VAL A 178 12.12 9.05 1.49
CA VAL A 178 11.38 8.92 0.23
C VAL A 178 12.26 9.25 -0.96
N GLU A 179 12.37 8.30 -1.88
CA GLU A 179 12.93 8.48 -3.22
C GLU A 179 11.79 8.54 -4.24
N ILE A 180 11.80 9.52 -5.14
CA ILE A 180 10.80 9.63 -6.22
C ILE A 180 11.51 9.51 -7.56
N ILE A 181 11.01 8.61 -8.40
CA ILE A 181 11.57 8.26 -9.68
C ILE A 181 10.51 8.47 -10.77
N ASP A 182 10.69 9.46 -11.66
CA ASP A 182 9.82 9.65 -12.82
C ASP A 182 10.31 8.81 -14.01
N VAL A 183 9.43 8.02 -14.63
CA VAL A 183 9.75 7.15 -15.78
C VAL A 183 9.60 7.88 -17.13
N GLY A 184 8.99 9.06 -17.16
CA GLY A 184 8.71 9.82 -18.40
C GLY A 184 9.77 10.81 -18.86
N PHE A 185 10.93 10.88 -18.19
CA PHE A 185 11.98 11.88 -18.47
C PHE A 185 13.25 11.35 -19.16
N LEU A 186 13.25 10.09 -19.60
CA LEU A 186 14.32 9.55 -20.44
C LEU A 186 13.80 9.39 -21.87
N SER A 187 13.88 10.49 -22.62
CA SER A 187 14.01 10.48 -24.08
C SER A 187 15.47 10.30 -24.47
#